data_AF-A0A354XLP0-F1
#
_entry.id   AF-A0A354XLP0-F1
#
_cell.length_a   1.000
_cell.length_b   1.000
_cell.length_c   1.000
_cell.angle_alpha   90.00
_cell.angle_beta   90.00
_cell.angle_gamma   90.00
#
_symmetry.space_group_name_H-M   'P 1'
#
loop_
_entity.id
_entity.type
_entity.pdbx_description
1 polymer ?
#
loop_
_entity_poly.entity_id
_entity_poly.type
_entity_poly.pdbx_seq_one_letter_code
_entity_poly.pdbx_strand_id
1 'polypeptide(L)'
;QGEGRRYAMLVDELIGQQQVVVKNLEDNYRKVPGVSAATILGDGSVALILDITGLHRLSRAKKEAGKAANQPYLSYYKEAEPS
;
A
#
# COMPACT_ATOMS: atom_id res chain seq x y z
N GLN A 1 5.56 -16.25 -4.15
CA GLN A 1 6.52 -15.88 -5.21
C GLN A 1 5.80 -14.86 -6.10
N GLY A 2 6.36 -13.66 -6.27
CA GLY A 2 5.68 -12.56 -6.97
C GLY A 2 5.64 -12.78 -8.48
N GLU A 3 4.48 -12.56 -9.09
CA GLU A 3 4.26 -12.55 -10.53
C GLU A 3 5.11 -11.45 -11.22
N GLY A 4 6.41 -11.66 -11.43
CA GLY A 4 7.28 -10.85 -12.30
C GLY A 4 7.37 -9.32 -12.02
N ARG A 5 6.66 -8.79 -11.03
CA ARG A 5 6.59 -7.35 -10.75
C ARG A 5 7.70 -6.96 -9.79
N ARG A 6 8.54 -6.04 -10.25
CA ARG A 6 9.58 -5.39 -9.44
C ARG A 6 9.01 -4.12 -8.84
N TYR A 7 9.32 -3.88 -7.58
CA TYR A 7 8.94 -2.69 -6.85
C TYR A 7 10.21 -1.96 -6.40
N ALA A 8 10.15 -0.64 -6.39
CA ALA A 8 11.19 0.20 -5.82
C ALA A 8 10.54 1.11 -4.78
N MET A 9 11.20 1.30 -3.65
CA MET A 9 10.78 2.21 -2.60
C MET A 9 11.85 3.30 -2.46
N LEU A 10 11.42 4.54 -2.53
CA LEU A 10 12.25 5.66 -2.11
C LEU A 10 12.29 5.65 -0.57
N VAL A 11 13.49 5.67 -0.01
CA VAL A 11 13.73 5.69 1.43
C VAL A 11 14.79 6.75 1.72
N ASP A 12 14.78 7.28 2.94
CA ASP A 12 15.78 8.24 3.38
C ASP A 12 17.15 7.57 3.61
N GLU A 13 17.14 6.40 4.26
CA GLU A 13 18.36 5.66 4.60
C GLU A 13 18.13 4.14 4.54
N LEU A 14 19.19 3.41 4.17
CA LEU A 14 19.26 1.96 4.24
C LEU A 14 20.15 1.52 5.41
N ILE A 15 19.52 1.08 6.50
CA ILE A 15 20.22 0.58 7.70
C ILE A 15 20.84 -0.82 7.46
N GLY A 16 20.33 -1.57 6.47
CA GLY A 16 20.79 -2.91 6.11
C GLY A 16 19.84 -4.02 6.54
N GLN A 17 20.34 -5.26 6.61
CA GLN A 17 19.55 -6.43 7.00
C GLN A 17 19.68 -6.69 8.51
N GLN A 18 18.55 -6.86 9.19
CA GLN A 18 18.49 -7.19 10.61
C GLN A 18 17.63 -8.43 10.84
N GLN A 19 18.02 -9.26 11.81
CA GLN A 19 17.14 -10.31 12.33
C GLN A 19 16.23 -9.70 13.40
N VAL A 20 14.94 -9.94 13.27
CA VAL A 20 13.93 -9.34 14.15
C VAL A 20 12.89 -10.37 14.57
N VAL A 21 12.27 -10.16 15.73
CA VAL A 21 11.13 -10.97 16.19
C VAL A 21 9.85 -10.32 15.70
N VAL A 22 9.12 -11.02 14.83
CA VAL A 22 7.83 -10.57 14.30
C VAL A 22 6.77 -10.61 15.40
N LYS A 23 6.03 -9.51 15.58
CA LYS A 23 4.87 -9.41 16.45
C LYS A 23 3.62 -9.21 15.59
N ASN A 24 2.63 -10.08 15.77
CA ASN A 24 1.36 -9.94 15.07
C ASN A 24 0.61 -8.71 15.61
N LEU A 25 0.06 -7.91 14.70
CA LEU A 25 -0.79 -6.77 15.03
C LEU A 25 -2.26 -7.18 15.25
N GLU A 26 -2.65 -8.37 14.78
CA GLU A 26 -4.06 -8.78 14.65
C GLU A 26 -4.76 -9.11 15.97
N ASP A 27 -4.04 -9.39 17.06
CA ASP A 27 -4.66 -9.77 18.34
C ASP A 27 -5.14 -8.57 19.18
N ASN A 28 -4.58 -7.37 18.95
CA ASN A 28 -4.87 -6.18 19.77
C ASN A 28 -5.15 -4.91 18.95
N TYR A 29 -4.91 -4.93 17.65
CA TYR A 29 -4.97 -3.73 16.81
C TYR A 29 -5.78 -3.96 15.54
N ARG A 30 -6.44 -2.89 15.07
CA ARG A 30 -7.08 -2.91 13.76
C ARG A 30 -6.02 -3.08 12.68
N LYS A 31 -6.37 -3.86 11.64
CA LYS A 31 -5.53 -4.04 10.46
C LYS A 31 -5.20 -2.70 9.82
N VAL A 32 -3.91 -2.38 9.72
CA VAL A 32 -3.43 -1.17 9.05
C VAL A 32 -3.15 -1.51 7.60
N PRO A 33 -3.84 -0.90 6.61
CA PRO A 33 -3.61 -1.18 5.21
C PRO A 33 -2.14 -0.96 4.81
N GLY A 34 -1.52 -1.96 4.19
CA GLY A 34 -0.11 -1.90 3.75
C GLY A 34 0.92 -2.32 4.80
N VAL A 35 0.49 -2.71 6.00
CA VAL A 35 1.35 -3.22 7.07
C VAL A 35 0.98 -4.67 7.35
N SER A 36 1.99 -5.54 7.47
CA SER A 36 1.80 -6.97 7.77
C SER A 36 2.06 -7.30 9.24
N ALA A 37 2.98 -6.60 9.89
CA ALA A 37 3.36 -6.84 11.29
C ALA A 37 4.18 -5.67 11.86
N ALA A 38 4.61 -5.81 13.12
CA ALA A 38 5.57 -4.91 13.74
C ALA A 38 6.67 -5.68 14.49
N THR A 39 7.73 -4.99 14.86
CA THR A 39 8.79 -5.50 15.73
C THR A 39 9.31 -4.39 16.64
N ILE A 40 10.01 -4.79 17.70
CA ILE A 40 10.73 -3.88 18.60
C ILE A 40 12.21 -4.06 18.32
N LEU A 41 12.90 -2.96 18.00
CA LEU A 41 14.34 -2.94 17.74
C LEU A 41 15.14 -2.95 19.05
N GLY A 42 16.45 -3.17 18.96
CA GLY A 42 17.34 -3.27 20.13
C GLY A 42 17.42 -1.98 20.96
N ASP A 43 17.10 -0.84 20.35
CA ASP A 43 17.01 0.47 21.01
C ASP A 43 15.62 0.75 21.61
N GLY A 44 14.69 -0.21 21.50
CA GLY A 44 13.32 -0.10 21.99
C GLY A 44 12.34 0.60 21.03
N SER A 45 12.81 1.08 19.88
CA SER A 45 11.94 1.69 18.87
C SER A 45 11.04 0.64 18.18
N VAL A 46 9.88 1.07 17.70
CA VAL A 46 8.94 0.23 16.97
C VAL A 46 9.21 0.35 15.47
N ALA A 47 9.41 -0.79 14.80
CA ALA A 47 9.51 -0.86 13.35
C ALA A 47 8.32 -1.62 12.76
N LEU A 48 7.81 -1.13 11.62
CA LEU A 48 6.70 -1.76 10.89
C LEU A 48 7.24 -2.64 9.76
N ILE A 49 6.60 -3.79 9.57
CA ILE A 49 6.85 -4.69 8.45
C ILE A 49 5.80 -4.40 7.38
N LEU A 50 6.24 -4.04 6.18
CA LEU A 50 5.35 -3.58 5.11
C LEU A 50 4.91 -4.72 4.18
N ASP A 51 3.64 -4.73 3.81
CA ASP A 51 3.12 -5.54 2.70
C ASP A 51 3.20 -4.75 1.40
N ILE A 52 4.27 -4.97 0.63
CA ILE A 52 4.52 -4.26 -0.63
C ILE A 52 3.40 -4.49 -1.66
N THR A 53 2.80 -5.68 -1.68
CA THR A 53 1.70 -5.99 -2.61
C THR A 53 0.43 -5.23 -2.20
N GLY A 54 0.14 -5.20 -0.90
CA GLY A 54 -0.91 -4.40 -0.31
C GLY A 54 -0.74 -2.90 -0.60
N LEU A 55 0.47 -2.36 -0.38
CA LEU A 55 0.81 -0.96 -0.72
C LEU A 55 0.57 -0.63 -2.19
N HIS A 56 0.98 -1.51 -3.11
CA HIS A 56 0.73 -1.29 -4.53
C HIS A 56 -0.78 -1.26 -4.86
N ARG A 57 -1.58 -2.16 -4.26
CA ARG A 57 -3.05 -2.15 -4.41
C ARG A 57 -3.67 -0.85 -3.89
N LEU A 58 -3.24 -0.39 -2.72
CA LEU A 58 -3.71 0.87 -2.12
C LEU A 58 -3.38 2.08 -3.00
N SER A 59 -2.16 2.12 -3.56
CA SER A 59 -1.73 3.17 -4.48
C SER A 59 -2.60 3.23 -5.74
N ARG A 60 -2.98 2.07 -6.29
CA ARG A 60 -3.88 1.98 -7.45
C ARG A 60 -5.30 2.45 -7.12
N ALA A 61 -5.88 1.97 -6.03
CA ALA A 61 -7.22 2.36 -5.61
C ALA A 61 -7.33 3.88 -5.40
N LYS A 62 -6.31 4.51 -4.79
CA LYS A 62 -6.27 5.97 -4.61
C LYS A 62 -6.19 6.72 -5.95
N LYS A 63 -5.40 6.23 -6.91
CA LYS A 63 -5.33 6.82 -8.27
C LYS A 63 -6.65 6.70 -9.02
N GLU A 64 -7.33 5.57 -8.91
CA GLU A 64 -8.63 5.33 -9.56
C GLU A 64 -9.72 6.23 -8.97
N ALA A 65 -9.78 6.33 -7.64
CA ALA A 65 -10.70 7.25 -6.96
C ALA A 65 -10.46 8.72 -7.38
N GLY A 66 -9.20 9.15 -7.48
CA GLY A 66 -8.85 10.50 -7.93
C GLY A 66 -9.22 10.77 -9.40
N LYS A 67 -9.17 9.76 -10.26
CA LYS A 67 -9.60 9.88 -11.67
C LYS A 67 -11.11 10.00 -11.81
N ALA A 68 -11.87 9.17 -11.08
CA ALA A 68 -13.33 9.23 -11.09
C ALA A 68 -13.86 10.59 -10.61
N ALA A 69 -13.22 11.16 -9.59
CA ALA A 69 -13.55 12.50 -9.10
C ALA A 69 -13.28 13.62 -10.13
N ASN A 70 -12.30 13.45 -11.02
CA ASN A 70 -11.89 14.47 -12.00
C ASN A 70 -12.50 14.30 -13.40
N GLN A 71 -13.33 13.29 -13.65
CA GLN A 71 -13.99 13.11 -14.95
C GLN A 71 -15.50 12.76 -14.87
N PRO A 72 -16.32 13.57 -14.15
CA PRO A 72 -17.74 13.26 -13.94
C PRO A 72 -18.65 13.47 -15.16
N TYR A 73 -18.23 14.22 -16.19
CA TYR A 73 -19.12 14.67 -17.27
C TYR A 73 -19.08 13.86 -18.57
N LEU A 74 -18.16 12.89 -18.73
CA LEU A 74 -17.97 12.20 -20.02
C LEU A 74 -19.00 11.09 -20.31
N SER A 75 -19.67 10.55 -19.29
CA SER A 75 -20.72 9.53 -19.47
C SER A 75 -21.95 10.08 -20.18
N TYR A 76 -22.25 11.37 -19.99
CA TYR A 76 -23.44 12.03 -20.55
C TYR A 76 -23.40 12.14 -22.09
N TYR A 77 -22.20 12.24 -22.67
CA TYR A 77 -22.03 12.36 -24.13
C TYR A 77 -21.97 11.03 -24.86
N LYS A 78 -21.86 9.90 -24.14
CA LYS A 78 -21.74 8.56 -24.74
C LYS A 78 -23.09 7.95 -25.14
N GLU A 79 -24.18 8.46 -24.58
CA GLU A 79 -25.56 8.01 -24.85
C GLU A 79 -26.27 8.89 -25.89
N ALA A 80 -25.65 10.00 -26.31
CA ALA A 80 -26.27 10.99 -27.19
C ALA A 80 -25.95 10.78 -28.69
N GLU A 81 -25.36 9.64 -29.09
CA GLU A 81 -25.19 9.29 -30.51
C GLU A 81 -26.58 9.09 -31.13
N PRO A 82 -27.09 10.03 -31.96
CA PRO A 82 -28.39 9.89 -32.61
C PRO A 82 -28.25 8.90 -33.76
N SER A 83 -29.26 8.03 -33.89
CA SER A 83 -29.38 7.03 -34.96
C SER A 83 -29.47 7.66 -36.35
#